data_AF-A0A4U8SHD1-F1
#
_entry.id   AF-A0A4U8SHD1-F1
#
_cell.length_a   1.000
_cell.length_b   1.000
_cell.length_c   1.000
_cell.angle_alpha   90.00
_cell.angle_beta   90.00
_cell.angle_gamma   90.00
#
_symmetry.space_group_name_H-M   'P 1'
#
loop_
_entity.id
_entity.type
_entity.pdbx_description
1 polymer ?
#
loop_
_entity_poly.entity_id
_entity_poly.type
_entity_poly.pdbx_seq_one_letter_code
_entity_poly.pdbx_strand_id
1 'polypeptide(L)'
;METKKVLICLKLHDYELLNQMAKKQNISKSKFIRQLLRIEEAQKILEILDKSSKFNAEMLLEISRVAGNINQIAHHLNLGFRANEESFTQEAKETKRIFLEFQSIAKQNQKLLQRILNA
;
A
#
# COMPACT_ATOMS: atom_id res chain seq x y z
N MET A 1 -2.98 2.04 -32.99
CA MET A 1 -3.55 2.74 -31.81
C MET A 1 -4.80 3.47 -32.27
N GLU A 2 -5.97 3.10 -31.76
CA GLU A 2 -7.19 3.86 -32.04
C GLU A 2 -7.12 5.22 -31.34
N THR A 3 -7.26 6.29 -32.11
CA THR A 3 -7.38 7.65 -31.58
C THR A 3 -8.84 8.06 -31.48
N LYS A 4 -9.30 8.33 -30.26
CA LYS A 4 -10.62 8.94 -30.01
C LYS A 4 -10.48 10.45 -29.92
N LYS A 5 -11.42 11.19 -30.51
CA LYS A 5 -11.53 12.64 -30.36
C LYS A 5 -12.40 12.94 -29.13
N VAL A 6 -11.90 13.80 -28.25
CA VAL A 6 -12.62 14.26 -27.06
C VAL A 6 -12.70 15.79 -27.12
N LEU A 7 -13.89 16.32 -26.87
CA LEU A 7 -14.11 17.76 -26.72
C LEU A 7 -14.00 18.12 -25.24
N ILE A 8 -13.19 19.14 -24.94
CA ILE A 8 -12.98 19.63 -23.58
C ILE A 8 -13.35 21.11 -23.58
N CYS A 9 -14.34 21.47 -22.76
CA CYS A 9 -14.72 22.86 -22.54
C CYS A 9 -13.82 23.44 -21.46
N LEU A 10 -13.14 24.55 -21.77
CA LEU A 10 -12.27 25.28 -20.85
C LEU A 10 -12.76 26.72 -20.74
N LYS A 11 -12.57 27.35 -19.59
CA LYS A 11 -12.70 28.80 -19.50
C LYS A 11 -11.57 29.44 -20.31
N LEU A 12 -11.78 30.69 -20.74
CA LEU A 12 -10.80 31.41 -21.56
C LEU A 12 -9.41 31.43 -20.89
N HIS A 13 -9.38 31.73 -19.59
CA HIS A 13 -8.14 31.76 -18.80
C HIS A 13 -7.41 30.40 -18.78
N ASP A 14 -8.15 29.30 -18.58
CA ASP A 14 -7.56 27.96 -18.55
C ASP A 14 -7.00 27.55 -19.93
N TYR A 15 -7.68 27.96 -21.00
CA TYR A 15 -7.22 27.73 -22.37
C TYR A 15 -5.94 28.52 -22.70
N GLU A 16 -5.85 29.77 -22.26
CA GLU A 16 -4.65 30.60 -22.40
C GLU A 16 -3.47 29.98 -21.66
N LEU A 17 -3.70 29.53 -20.42
CA LEU A 17 -2.69 28.85 -19.61
C LEU A 17 -2.21 27.56 -20.29
N LEU A 18 -3.13 26.73 -20.77
CA LEU A 18 -2.81 25.52 -21.54
C LEU A 18 -1.94 25.84 -22.77
N ASN A 19 -2.27 26.90 -23.51
CA ASN A 19 -1.49 27.34 -24.65
C ASN A 19 -0.08 27.77 -24.25
N GLN A 20 0.06 28.56 -23.19
CA GLN A 20 1.37 29.00 -22.69
C GLN A 20 2.23 27.82 -22.24
N MET A 21 1.66 26.89 -21.46
CA MET A 21 2.39 25.72 -20.97
C MET A 21 2.82 24.78 -22.10
N ALA A 22 1.92 24.50 -23.05
CA ALA A 22 2.23 23.67 -24.22
C ALA A 22 3.34 24.30 -25.08
N LYS A 23 3.31 25.62 -25.29
CA LYS A 23 4.37 26.36 -25.99
C LYS A 23 5.69 26.30 -25.25
N LYS A 24 5.69 26.52 -23.92
CA LYS A 24 6.91 26.47 -23.09
C LYS A 24 7.62 25.13 -23.18
N GLN A 25 6.87 24.04 -23.33
CA GLN A 25 7.40 22.69 -23.47
C GLN A 25 7.58 22.22 -24.92
N ASN A 26 7.30 23.09 -25.92
CA ASN A 26 7.36 22.79 -27.34
C ASN A 26 6.58 21.51 -27.74
N ILE A 27 5.36 21.37 -27.23
CA ILE A 27 4.48 20.22 -27.51
C ILE A 27 3.06 20.68 -27.86
N SER A 28 2.29 19.78 -28.49
CA SER A 28 0.88 20.07 -28.76
C SER A 28 0.06 20.09 -27.47
N LYS A 29 -1.00 20.90 -27.44
CA LYS A 29 -1.97 20.96 -26.33
C LYS A 29 -2.50 19.56 -25.97
N SER A 30 -2.85 18.76 -26.97
CA SER A 30 -3.33 17.39 -26.74
C SER A 30 -2.27 16.49 -26.11
N LYS A 31 -0.99 16.66 -26.46
CA LYS A 31 0.11 15.92 -25.82
C LYS A 31 0.29 16.37 -24.37
N PHE A 32 0.21 17.68 -24.11
CA PHE A 32 0.31 18.22 -22.76
C PHE A 32 -0.85 17.75 -21.86
N ILE A 33 -2.11 17.80 -22.34
CA ILE A 33 -3.27 17.26 -21.61
C ILE A 33 -3.09 15.77 -21.29
N ARG A 34 -2.62 14.97 -22.26
CA ARG A 34 -2.33 13.55 -22.00
C ARG A 34 -1.24 13.34 -20.97
N GLN A 35 -0.22 14.21 -20.92
CA GLN A 35 0.80 14.15 -19.88
C GLN A 35 0.21 14.49 -18.51
N LEU A 36 -0.63 15.53 -18.41
CA LEU A 36 -1.29 15.87 -17.15
C LEU A 36 -2.15 14.72 -16.63
N LEU A 37 -2.96 14.09 -17.49
CA LEU A 37 -3.77 12.92 -17.12
C LEU A 37 -2.90 11.77 -16.58
N ARG A 38 -1.76 11.48 -17.24
CA ARG A 38 -0.82 10.45 -16.79
C ARG A 38 -0.12 10.82 -15.48
N ILE A 39 0.18 12.09 -15.26
CA ILE A 39 0.79 12.57 -14.01
C ILE A 39 -0.19 12.41 -12.86
N GLU A 40 -1.47 12.73 -13.06
CA GLU A 40 -2.51 12.53 -12.06
C GLU A 40 -2.67 11.04 -11.69
N GLU A 41 -2.71 10.16 -12.69
CA GLU A 41 -2.72 8.70 -12.47
C GLU A 41 -1.46 8.24 -11.71
N ALA A 42 -0.29 8.72 -12.11
CA ALA A 42 0.98 8.37 -11.46
C ALA A 42 1.03 8.86 -10.00
N GLN A 43 0.49 10.05 -9.70
CA GLN A 43 0.40 10.56 -8.32
C GLN A 43 -0.50 9.67 -7.45
N LYS A 44 -1.66 9.26 -7.95
CA LYS A 44 -2.55 8.34 -7.23
C LYS A 44 -1.85 7.00 -6.94
N ILE A 45 -1.11 6.47 -7.91
CA ILE A 45 -0.32 5.24 -7.75
C ILE A 45 0.76 5.44 -6.67
N LEU A 46 1.49 6.56 -6.71
CA LEU A 46 2.53 6.87 -5.72
C LEU A 46 1.97 6.98 -4.30
N GLU A 47 0.80 7.62 -4.11
CA GLU A 47 0.14 7.69 -2.81
C GLU A 47 -0.25 6.30 -2.28
N ILE A 48 -0.74 5.43 -3.15
CA ILE A 48 -1.06 4.05 -2.78
C ILE A 48 0.21 3.28 -2.41
N LEU A 49 1.28 3.47 -3.18
CA LEU A 49 2.56 2.79 -2.96
C LEU A 49 3.21 3.24 -1.64
N ASP A 50 3.14 4.53 -1.31
CA ASP A 50 3.60 5.07 -0.02
C ASP A 50 2.82 4.46 1.15
N LYS A 51 1.49 4.41 1.07
CA LYS A 51 0.66 3.75 2.08
C LYS A 51 0.99 2.27 2.23
N SER A 52 1.19 1.56 1.12
CA SER A 52 1.57 0.14 1.14
C SER A 52 2.95 -0.07 1.74
N SER A 53 3.91 0.80 1.42
CA SER A 53 5.27 0.74 1.98
C SER A 53 5.27 0.95 3.48
N LYS A 54 4.49 1.92 4.00
CA LYS A 54 4.34 2.15 5.44
C LYS A 54 3.76 0.94 6.15
N PHE A 55 2.68 0.38 5.60
CA PHE A 55 2.07 -0.85 6.12
C PHE A 55 3.07 -2.02 6.14
N ASN A 56 3.85 -2.21 5.07
CA ASN A 56 4.86 -3.29 5.02
C ASN A 56 5.97 -3.10 6.06
N ALA A 57 6.36 -1.86 6.34
CA ALA A 57 7.35 -1.55 7.39
C ALA A 57 6.81 -1.87 8.79
N GLU A 58 5.56 -1.50 9.09
CA GLU A 58 4.87 -1.86 10.33
C GLU A 58 4.76 -3.39 10.47
N MET A 59 4.44 -4.07 9.38
CA MET A 59 4.38 -5.54 9.34
C MET A 59 5.71 -6.21 9.66
N LEU A 60 6.80 -5.72 9.07
CA LEU A 60 8.15 -6.25 9.35
C LEU A 60 8.53 -6.07 10.82
N LEU A 61 8.12 -4.95 11.43
CA LEU A 61 8.34 -4.70 12.86
C LEU A 61 7.60 -5.73 13.73
N GLU A 62 6.32 -6.00 13.44
CA GLU A 62 5.57 -6.99 14.21
C GLU A 62 6.12 -8.42 14.02
N ILE A 63 6.54 -8.77 12.80
CA ILE A 63 7.20 -10.06 12.55
C ILE A 63 8.50 -10.17 13.36
N SER A 64 9.30 -9.10 13.42
CA SER A 64 10.53 -9.08 14.23
C SER A 64 10.25 -9.29 15.71
N ARG A 65 9.16 -8.73 16.24
CA ARG A 65 8.76 -8.94 17.64
C ARG A 65 8.37 -10.39 17.90
N VAL A 66 7.57 -10.98 17.02
CA VAL A 66 7.21 -12.40 17.12
C VAL A 66 8.44 -13.29 17.07
N ALA A 67 9.37 -13.04 16.14
CA ALA A 67 10.63 -13.78 16.06
C ALA A 67 11.45 -13.66 17.35
N GLY A 68 11.51 -12.45 17.94
CA GLY A 68 12.13 -12.21 19.24
C GLY A 68 11.50 -13.04 20.36
N ASN A 69 10.16 -13.06 20.43
CA ASN A 69 9.43 -13.83 21.43
C ASN A 69 9.65 -15.34 21.27
N ILE A 70 9.64 -15.85 20.03
CA ILE A 70 9.94 -17.25 19.74
C ILE A 70 11.35 -17.60 20.21
N ASN A 71 12.32 -16.73 19.97
CA ASN A 71 13.71 -16.94 20.39
C ASN A 71 13.86 -16.98 21.92
N GLN A 72 13.12 -16.13 22.63
CA GLN A 72 13.07 -16.14 24.10
C GLN A 72 12.45 -17.43 24.64
N ILE A 73 11.35 -17.89 24.05
CA ILE A 73 10.73 -19.18 24.40
C ILE A 73 11.73 -20.32 24.20
N ALA A 74 12.40 -20.37 23.05
CA ALA A 74 13.40 -21.39 22.76
C ALA A 74 14.57 -21.37 23.76
N HIS A 75 15.08 -20.18 24.09
CA HIS A 75 16.13 -20.01 25.10
C HIS A 75 15.68 -20.53 26.48
N HIS A 76 14.47 -20.19 26.90
CA HIS A 76 13.90 -20.65 28.17
C HIS A 76 13.68 -22.16 28.21
N LEU A 77 13.23 -22.78 27.11
CA LEU A 77 13.11 -24.23 26.98
C LEU A 77 14.47 -24.94 27.06
N ASN A 78 15.49 -24.40 26.39
CA ASN A 78 16.85 -24.96 26.37
C ASN A 78 17.54 -24.93 27.75
N LEU A 79 17.19 -23.97 28.62
CA LEU A 79 17.73 -23.86 29.97
C LEU A 79 17.08 -24.81 30.99
N GLY A 80 16.14 -25.67 30.57
CA GLY A 80 15.45 -26.61 31.46
C GLY A 80 14.33 -25.91 32.24
N PHE A 81 13.26 -25.56 31.52
CA PHE A 81 12.12 -24.85 32.09
C PHE A 81 11.23 -25.77 32.96
N ARG A 82 11.01 -25.41 34.23
CA ARG A 82 9.82 -25.87 34.97
C ARG A 82 8.65 -24.95 34.58
N ALA A 83 8.01 -25.24 33.45
CA ALA A 83 6.92 -24.43 32.92
C ALA A 83 5.67 -24.56 33.81
N ASN A 84 5.07 -23.43 34.17
CA ASN A 84 3.65 -23.44 34.52
C ASN A 84 2.87 -23.58 33.20
N GLU A 85 2.44 -24.81 32.91
CA GLU A 85 1.77 -25.23 31.67
C GLU A 85 0.55 -24.35 31.35
N GLU A 86 -0.11 -23.82 32.38
CA GLU A 86 -1.28 -22.96 32.27
C GLU A 86 -0.93 -21.57 31.71
N SER A 87 0.20 -20.99 32.14
CA SER A 87 0.71 -19.70 31.65
C SER A 87 1.15 -19.80 30.18
N PHE A 88 1.86 -20.87 29.83
CA PHE A 88 2.27 -21.11 28.45
C PHE A 88 1.06 -21.29 27.52
N THR A 89 0.05 -22.01 27.99
CA THR A 89 -1.18 -22.24 27.23
C THR A 89 -1.96 -20.94 27.00
N GLN A 90 -1.98 -20.02 27.96
CA GLN A 90 -2.58 -18.69 27.77
C GLN A 90 -1.81 -17.85 26.73
N GLU A 91 -0.48 -17.76 26.83
CA GLU A 91 0.33 -17.01 25.85
C GLU A 91 0.23 -17.60 24.44
N ALA A 92 0.19 -18.93 24.31
CA ALA A 92 0.01 -19.59 23.04
C ALA A 92 -1.38 -19.29 22.42
N LYS A 93 -2.43 -19.25 23.24
CA LYS A 93 -3.78 -18.87 22.80
C LYS A 93 -3.84 -17.42 22.35
N GLU A 94 -3.20 -16.52 23.09
CA GLU A 94 -3.18 -15.09 22.76
C GLU A 94 -2.38 -14.84 21.47
N THR A 95 -1.24 -15.50 21.32
CA THR A 95 -0.46 -15.47 20.08
C THR A 95 -1.29 -15.98 18.90
N LYS A 96 -2.01 -17.09 19.07
CA LYS A 96 -2.91 -17.63 18.04
C LYS A 96 -4.03 -16.64 17.69
N ARG A 97 -4.59 -15.93 18.67
CA ARG A 97 -5.61 -14.88 18.46
C ARG A 97 -5.07 -13.76 17.58
N ILE A 98 -3.89 -13.24 17.91
CA ILE A 98 -3.21 -12.18 17.14
C ILE A 98 -2.99 -12.62 15.69
N PHE A 99 -2.53 -13.86 15.47
CA PHE A 99 -2.34 -14.39 14.12
C PHE A 99 -3.65 -14.54 13.32
N LEU A 100 -4.75 -14.89 13.98
CA LEU A 100 -6.07 -14.97 13.32
C LEU A 100 -6.61 -13.58 12.95
N GLU A 101 -6.47 -12.59 13.82
CA GLU A 101 -6.78 -11.19 13.52
C GLU A 101 -5.95 -10.69 12.32
N PHE A 102 -4.64 -10.96 12.35
CA PHE A 102 -3.76 -10.64 11.24
C PHE A 102 -4.21 -11.27 9.91
N GLN A 103 -4.53 -12.56 9.91
CA GLN A 103 -4.99 -13.26 8.71
C GLN A 103 -6.27 -12.64 8.12
N SER A 104 -7.18 -12.18 8.99
CA SER A 104 -8.42 -11.51 8.58
C SER A 104 -8.12 -10.17 7.90
N ILE A 105 -7.27 -9.35 8.49
CA ILE A 105 -6.85 -8.04 7.95
C ILE A 105 -6.13 -8.23 6.60
N ALA A 106 -5.21 -9.18 6.52
CA ALA A 106 -4.48 -9.48 5.29
C ALA A 106 -5.43 -9.88 4.14
N LYS A 107 -6.45 -10.71 4.42
CA LYS A 107 -7.47 -11.08 3.43
C LYS A 107 -8.32 -9.89 2.98
N GLN A 108 -8.68 -8.98 3.88
CA GLN A 108 -9.41 -7.76 3.51
C GLN A 108 -8.57 -6.87 2.60
N ASN A 109 -7.29 -6.66 2.93
CA ASN A 109 -6.36 -5.86 2.13
C ASN A 109 -6.13 -6.48 0.74
N GLN A 110 -6.00 -7.80 0.66
CA GLN A 110 -5.87 -8.52 -0.61
C GLN A 110 -7.09 -8.30 -1.53
N LYS A 111 -8.31 -8.34 -0.97
CA LYS A 111 -9.54 -8.05 -1.74
C LYS A 111 -9.60 -6.61 -2.23
N LEU A 112 -9.16 -5.66 -1.42
CA LEU A 112 -9.07 -4.25 -1.80
C LEU A 112 -8.08 -4.04 -2.95
N LEU A 113 -6.91 -4.66 -2.87
CA LEU A 113 -5.91 -4.63 -3.94
C LEU A 113 -6.42 -5.25 -5.25
N GLN A 114 -7.13 -6.37 -5.18
CA GLN A 114 -7.74 -6.99 -6.37
C GLN A 114 -8.80 -6.09 -7.02
N ARG A 115 -9.60 -5.35 -6.24
CA ARG A 115 -10.56 -4.39 -6.80
C ARG A 115 -9.86 -3.24 -7.52
N ILE A 116 -8.69 -2.82 -7.05
CA ILE A 116 -7.89 -1.76 -7.66
C ILE A 116 -7.19 -2.24 -8.93
N LEU A 117 -6.66 -3.47 -8.95
CA LEU A 117 -5.99 -4.05 -10.12
C LEU A 117 -6.93 -4.39 -11.27
N ASN A 118 -8.23 -4.58 -10.97
CA ASN A 118 -9.25 -4.93 -11.96
C ASN A 118 -10.17 -3.75 -12.33
N ALA A 119 -9.90 -2.53 -11.82
CA ALA A 119 -10.61 -1.30 -12.15
C ALA A 119 -9.81 -0.49 -13.19
#